data_AF-K8EQ89-F1
#
_entry.id   AF-K8EQ89-F1
#
_cell.length_a   1.000
_cell.length_b   1.000
_cell.length_c   1.000
_cell.angle_alpha   90.00
_cell.angle_beta   90.00
_cell.angle_gamma   90.00
#
_symmetry.space_group_name_H-M   'P 1'
#
loop_
_entity.id
_entity.type
_entity.pdbx_description
1 polymer ?
#
loop_
_entity_poly.entity_id
_entity_poly.type
_entity_poly.pdbx_seq_one_letter_code
_entity_poly.pdbx_strand_id
1 'polypeptide(L)'
;MGKNVEPRLWINVKKTKRGKVIPCMEETTALMTALKKNNFDMSKCMRESDLLDKCTSTHAKTPKVKNTINFHLQRLARMAKVAR
;
A
#
# COMPACT_ATOMS: atom_id res chain seq x y z
N MET A 1 11.80 -17.42 36.61
CA MET A 1 11.40 -16.00 36.41
C MET A 1 10.39 -15.93 35.27
N GLY A 2 9.10 -15.90 35.61
CA GLY A 2 8.02 -15.85 34.62
C GLY A 2 8.03 -14.51 33.89
N LYS A 3 8.20 -14.52 32.57
CA LYS A 3 8.07 -13.32 31.76
C LYS A 3 6.64 -12.84 31.91
N ASN A 4 6.45 -11.72 32.58
CA ASN A 4 5.16 -11.04 32.68
C ASN A 4 4.86 -10.47 31.29
N VAL A 5 4.25 -11.29 30.42
CA VAL A 5 3.95 -10.91 29.04
C VAL A 5 2.77 -9.94 29.11
N GLU A 6 3.05 -8.64 29.05
CA GLU A 6 1.99 -7.65 28.90
C GLU A 6 1.10 -8.02 27.70
N PRO A 7 -0.24 -7.96 27.81
CA PRO A 7 -1.14 -8.12 26.68
C PRO A 7 -0.89 -6.96 25.72
N ARG A 8 -0.19 -7.26 24.63
CA ARG A 8 0.04 -6.34 23.54
C ARG A 8 -1.11 -6.50 22.54
N LEU A 9 -2.17 -5.72 22.71
CA LEU A 9 -3.12 -5.50 21.62
C LEU A 9 -2.33 -4.86 20.47
N TRP A 10 -2.12 -5.64 19.42
CA TRP A 10 -1.24 -5.30 18.32
C TRP A 10 -1.77 -5.92 17.04
N ILE A 11 -1.74 -5.14 15.95
CA ILE A 11 -2.08 -5.66 14.63
C ILE A 11 -0.94 -5.45 13.64
N ASN A 12 -0.81 -6.42 12.73
CA ASN A 12 0.06 -6.28 11.59
C ASN A 12 -0.63 -5.45 10.51
N VAL A 13 -0.37 -4.14 10.53
CA VAL A 13 -0.88 -3.16 9.56
C VAL A 13 -0.51 -3.43 8.10
N LYS A 14 0.46 -4.31 7.83
CA LYS A 14 0.75 -4.75 6.45
C LYS A 14 -0.24 -5.80 5.97
N LYS A 15 -0.69 -6.69 6.87
CA LYS A 15 -1.64 -7.78 6.57
C LYS A 15 -3.09 -7.29 6.48
N THR A 16 -3.44 -6.20 7.17
CA THR A 16 -4.79 -5.62 7.13
C THR A 16 -5.06 -4.77 5.89
N LYS A 17 -4.05 -4.45 5.07
CA LYS A 17 -4.19 -3.73 3.80
C LYS A 17 -4.64 -4.63 2.64
N ARG A 18 -5.54 -5.60 2.89
CA ARG A 18 -6.20 -6.33 1.78
C ARG A 18 -6.97 -5.32 0.94
N GLY A 19 -6.76 -5.31 -0.37
CA GLY A 19 -7.45 -4.40 -1.31
C GLY A 19 -6.80 -3.04 -1.53
N LYS A 20 -5.51 -2.85 -1.16
CA LYS A 20 -4.82 -1.60 -1.51
C LYS A 20 -4.67 -1.52 -3.03
N VAL A 21 -5.39 -0.58 -3.66
CA VAL A 21 -5.22 -0.22 -5.07
C VAL A 21 -3.75 0.09 -5.30
N ILE A 22 -3.10 -0.70 -6.14
CA ILE A 22 -1.71 -0.46 -6.53
C ILE A 22 -1.77 0.71 -7.52
N PRO A 23 -1.08 1.82 -7.23
CA PRO A 23 -1.09 2.97 -8.13
C PRO A 23 -0.53 2.59 -9.50
N CYS A 24 -1.07 3.20 -10.54
CA CYS A 24 -0.65 3.02 -11.93
C CYS A 24 -0.92 1.64 -12.55
N MET A 25 -1.68 0.76 -11.89
CA MET A 25 -2.00 -0.55 -12.47
C MET A 25 -2.85 -0.45 -13.73
N GLU A 26 -3.77 0.50 -13.80
CA GLU A 26 -4.64 0.67 -14.96
C GLU A 26 -3.81 1.07 -16.19
N GLU A 27 -2.94 2.06 -16.04
CA GLU A 27 -2.00 2.53 -17.06
C GLU A 27 -1.01 1.43 -17.47
N THR A 28 -0.55 0.63 -16.51
CA THR A 28 0.32 -0.52 -16.80
C THR A 28 -0.42 -1.56 -17.64
N THR A 29 -1.67 -1.90 -17.29
CA THR A 29 -2.47 -2.85 -18.08
C THR A 29 -2.81 -2.32 -19.46
N ALA A 30 -3.04 -1.01 -19.60
CA ALA A 30 -3.27 -0.35 -20.87
C ALA A 30 -2.04 -0.44 -21.80
N LEU A 31 -0.84 -0.15 -21.26
CA LEU A 31 0.42 -0.29 -22.00
C LEU A 31 0.67 -1.73 -22.46
N MET A 32 0.48 -2.71 -21.57
CA MET A 32 0.63 -4.13 -21.90
C MET A 32 -0.35 -4.57 -22.99
N THR A 33 -1.58 -4.05 -22.95
CA THR A 33 -2.60 -4.32 -23.97
C THR A 33 -2.21 -3.72 -25.33
N ALA A 34 -1.71 -2.49 -25.34
CA ALA A 34 -1.24 -1.82 -26.55
C ALA A 34 -0.03 -2.55 -27.16
N LEU A 35 0.94 -2.94 -26.33
CA LEU A 35 2.10 -3.73 -26.77
C LEU A 35 1.66 -5.05 -27.39
N LYS A 36 0.77 -5.80 -26.73
CA LYS A 36 0.24 -7.06 -27.27
C LYS A 36 -0.43 -6.86 -28.64
N LYS A 37 -1.18 -5.77 -28.81
CA LYS A 37 -1.88 -5.46 -30.07
C LYS A 37 -0.90 -5.07 -31.20
N ASN A 38 0.22 -4.45 -30.86
CA ASN A 38 1.19 -3.91 -31.81
C ASN A 38 2.44 -4.80 -31.98
N ASN A 39 2.37 -6.09 -31.66
CA ASN A 39 3.51 -7.02 -31.72
C ASN A 39 4.73 -6.52 -30.93
N PHE A 40 4.49 -5.92 -29.76
CA PHE A 40 5.51 -5.36 -28.88
C PHE A 40 6.32 -4.20 -29.50
N ASP A 41 5.81 -3.56 -30.54
CA ASP A 41 6.36 -2.33 -31.09
C ASP A 41 6.07 -1.14 -30.17
N MET A 42 7.10 -0.67 -29.48
CA MET A 42 6.98 0.41 -28.50
C MET A 42 6.65 1.76 -29.16
N SER A 43 7.07 1.97 -30.41
CA SER A 43 6.84 3.24 -31.12
C SER A 43 5.34 3.54 -31.33
N LYS A 44 4.51 2.49 -31.38
CA LYS A 44 3.05 2.58 -31.56
C LYS A 44 2.27 2.73 -30.27
N CYS A 45 2.92 2.61 -29.11
CA CYS A 45 2.27 2.70 -27.79
C CYS A 45 2.85 3.85 -26.94
N MET A 46 3.44 4.86 -27.59
CA MET A 46 4.03 6.04 -26.93
C MET A 46 3.02 6.76 -26.02
N ARG A 47 1.75 6.82 -26.44
CA ARG A 47 0.69 7.48 -25.65
C ARG A 47 0.46 6.77 -24.32
N GLU A 48 0.33 5.45 -24.32
CA GLU A 48 0.16 4.64 -23.12
C GLU A 48 1.42 4.69 -22.23
N SER A 49 2.61 4.77 -22.83
CA SER A 49 3.87 4.97 -22.12
C SER A 49 3.90 6.30 -21.37
N ASP A 50 3.55 7.40 -22.04
CA ASP A 50 3.51 8.73 -21.44
C ASP A 50 2.52 8.82 -20.26
N LEU A 51 1.39 8.12 -20.37
CA LEU A 51 0.40 8.05 -19.29
C LEU A 51 0.97 7.30 -18.07
N LEU A 52 1.67 6.18 -18.30
CA LEU A 52 2.32 5.43 -17.24
C LEU A 52 3.43 6.25 -16.56
N ASP A 53 4.24 6.99 -17.32
CA ASP A 53 5.30 7.85 -16.79
C ASP A 53 4.74 9.02 -15.96
N LYS A 54 3.64 9.63 -16.41
CA LYS A 54 2.93 10.67 -15.63
C LYS A 54 2.36 10.11 -14.33
N CYS A 55 1.76 8.92 -14.37
CA CYS A 55 1.21 8.29 -13.18
C CYS A 55 2.33 7.97 -12.16
N THR A 56 3.41 7.32 -12.61
CA THR A 56 4.51 6.89 -11.73
C THR A 56 5.25 8.08 -11.13
N SER A 57 5.51 9.14 -11.91
CA SER A 57 6.15 10.36 -11.41
C SER A 57 5.31 11.10 -10.38
N THR A 58 3.98 11.06 -10.51
CA THR A 58 3.04 11.63 -9.53
C THR A 58 3.05 10.82 -8.23
N HIS A 59 2.95 9.48 -8.33
CA HIS A 59 2.92 8.62 -7.15
C HIS A 59 4.27 8.45 -6.45
N ALA A 60 5.39 8.55 -7.15
CA ALA A 60 6.73 8.54 -6.56
C ALA A 60 6.93 9.64 -5.51
N LYS A 61 6.23 10.77 -5.68
CA LYS A 61 6.27 11.92 -4.77
C LYS A 61 5.30 11.80 -3.59
N THR A 62 4.42 10.79 -3.56
CA THR A 62 3.43 10.65 -2.48
C THR A 62 4.07 10.08 -1.21
N PRO A 63 4.08 10.81 -0.08
CA PRO A 63 4.70 10.33 1.15
C PRO A 63 3.88 9.18 1.75
N LYS A 64 4.57 8.25 2.42
CA LYS A 64 3.92 7.17 3.16
C LYS A 64 3.14 7.77 4.34
N VAL A 65 1.82 7.63 4.34
CA VAL A 65 0.97 8.00 5.48
C VAL A 65 1.37 7.17 6.70
N LYS A 66 1.79 7.83 7.79
CA LYS A 66 2.13 7.19 9.05
C LYS A 66 0.85 6.59 9.65
N ASN A 67 0.92 5.31 10.06
CA ASN A 67 -0.19 4.63 10.71
C ASN A 67 0.10 4.48 12.21
N THR A 68 -0.75 5.07 13.05
CA THR A 68 -0.63 5.10 14.52
C THR A 68 -1.54 4.09 15.22
N ILE A 69 -2.21 3.18 14.52
CA ILE A 69 -3.20 2.27 15.11
C ILE A 69 -2.66 1.45 16.30
N ASN A 70 -1.40 1.00 16.20
CA ASN A 70 -0.77 0.23 17.27
C ASN A 70 -0.49 1.06 18.52
N PHE A 71 -0.26 2.37 18.38
CA PHE A 71 -0.15 3.28 19.51
C PHE A 71 -1.49 3.36 20.27
N HIS A 72 -2.61 3.48 19.56
CA HIS A 72 -3.94 3.51 20.17
C HIS A 72 -4.32 2.18 20.81
N LEU A 73 -4.03 1.05 20.15
CA LEU A 73 -4.29 -0.28 20.67
C LEU A 73 -3.53 -0.56 21.97
N GLN A 74 -2.27 -0.12 22.06
CA GLN A 74 -1.49 -0.23 23.29
C GLN A 74 -2.04 0.63 24.42
N ARG A 75 -2.51 1.84 24.13
CA ARG A 75 -3.16 2.69 25.13
C ARG A 75 -4.43 2.03 25.68
N LEU A 76 -5.27 1.47 24.82
CA LEU A 76 -6.48 0.75 25.21
C LEU A 76 -6.16 -0.49 26.04
N ALA A 77 -5.14 -1.26 25.68
CA ALA A 77 -4.70 -2.43 26.44
C ALA A 77 -4.34 -2.10 27.90
N ARG A 78 -3.69 -0.96 28.11
CA ARG A 78 -3.34 -0.47 29.45
C ARG A 78 -4.58 -0.03 30.24
N MET A 79 -5.48 0.71 29.59
CA MET A 79 -6.71 1.17 30.24
C MET A 79 -7.63 0.00 30.63
N ALA A 80 -7.77 -1.00 29.77
CA ALA A 80 -8.58 -2.18 30.04
C ALA A 80 -8.05 -3.04 31.21
N LYS A 81 -6.76 -2.96 31.52
CA LYS A 81 -6.21 -3.58 32.74
C LYS A 81 -6.56 -2.83 34.02
N VAL A 82 -6.61 -1.50 33.97
CA VAL A 82 -6.84 -0.65 35.16
C VAL A 82 -8.32 -0.65 35.56
N ALA A 83 -9.22 -0.90 34.62
CA ALA A 83 -10.66 -1.02 34.87
C ALA A 83 -11.11 -2.40 35.38
N ARG A 84 -10.17 -3.32 35.63
CA ARG A 84 -10.39 -4.63 36.27
C ARG A 84 -9.75 -4.65 37.64
#